data_AF-E1X0C5-F1
#
_entry.id   AF-E1X0C5-F1
#
_cell.length_a   1.000
_cell.length_b   1.000
_cell.length_c   1.000
_cell.angle_alpha   90.00
_cell.angle_beta   90.00
_cell.angle_gamma   90.00
#
_symmetry.space_group_name_H-M   'P 1'
#
loop_
_entity.id
_entity.type
_entity.pdbx_description
1 polymer ?
#
loop_
_entity_poly.entity_id
_entity_poly.type
_entity_poly.pdbx_seq_one_letter_code
_entity_poly.pdbx_strand_id
1 'polypeptide(L)'
;MPKVTTTLSLLSEIHGVQSLQELLPKIDIKLRKYLEEELDLKVMTDEQKEFRSSLHEKVKDPVFFHVLALAGTSCGVREEVVEDLFGLEGIKILLNLFQEDYVQMEKGHFHASEKGIAFHRSIIKPIINTSVEFLETKGSSIKTKNFYYHWSESLNESGIEKLITLQRNFYKELKDALADPKNHGDQHYFFFGAIDSYKC
;
A
#
# COMPACT_ATOMS: atom_id res chain seq x y z
N MET A 1 -26.76 1.01 -10.82
CA MET A 1 -26.75 1.08 -9.34
C MET A 1 -26.26 2.46 -8.92
N PRO A 2 -26.66 2.98 -7.74
CA PRO A 2 -26.17 4.27 -7.24
C PRO A 2 -24.64 4.24 -7.05
N LYS A 3 -23.98 5.40 -7.21
CA LYS A 3 -22.52 5.52 -7.05
C LYS A 3 -22.10 5.09 -5.64
N VAL A 4 -21.03 4.31 -5.54
CA VAL A 4 -20.47 3.77 -4.29
C VAL A 4 -20.19 4.85 -3.25
N THR A 5 -19.71 6.03 -3.68
CA THR A 5 -19.49 7.17 -2.80
C THR A 5 -20.77 7.67 -2.15
N THR A 6 -21.85 7.79 -2.92
CA THR A 6 -23.18 8.17 -2.42
C THR A 6 -23.74 7.11 -1.48
N THR A 7 -23.57 5.83 -1.82
CA THR A 7 -23.97 4.70 -0.97
C THR A 7 -23.22 4.70 0.36
N LEU A 8 -21.90 4.93 0.35
CA LEU A 8 -21.09 5.04 1.57
C LEU A 8 -21.50 6.21 2.44
N SER A 9 -21.69 7.41 1.86
CA SER A 9 -22.10 8.60 2.61
C SER A 9 -23.44 8.40 3.33
N LEU A 10 -24.45 7.86 2.63
CA LEU A 10 -25.75 7.55 3.20
C LEU A 10 -25.67 6.51 4.32
N LEU A 11 -24.94 5.42 4.09
CA LEU A 11 -24.80 4.34 5.07
C LEU A 11 -24.02 4.82 6.32
N SER A 12 -22.98 5.61 6.14
CA SER A 12 -22.23 6.25 7.23
C SER A 12 -23.12 7.14 8.09
N GLU A 13 -24.01 7.91 7.47
CA GLU A 13 -24.94 8.80 8.18
C GLU A 13 -26.04 8.02 8.92
N ILE A 14 -26.61 6.99 8.28
CA ILE A 14 -27.62 6.11 8.90
C ILE A 14 -27.05 5.37 10.12
N HIS A 15 -25.80 4.89 10.04
CA HIS A 15 -25.19 4.07 11.09
C HIS A 15 -24.30 4.86 12.06
N GLY A 16 -24.14 6.16 11.85
CA GLY A 16 -23.33 7.05 12.68
C GLY A 16 -21.85 6.65 12.74
N VAL A 17 -21.29 6.14 11.65
CA VAL A 17 -19.90 5.65 11.57
C VAL A 17 -19.16 6.26 10.41
N GLN A 18 -17.90 6.66 10.65
CA GLN A 18 -17.07 7.30 9.64
C GLN A 18 -16.06 6.35 9.00
N SER A 19 -15.76 5.20 9.64
CA SER A 19 -14.85 4.21 9.08
C SER A 19 -15.62 3.11 8.36
N LEU A 20 -15.09 2.70 7.20
CA LEU A 20 -15.64 1.60 6.42
C LEU A 20 -15.60 0.28 7.22
N GLN A 21 -14.57 0.07 8.03
CA GLN A 21 -14.44 -1.12 8.87
C GLN A 21 -15.52 -1.21 9.94
N GLU A 22 -15.97 -0.08 10.50
CA GLU A 22 -17.10 -0.05 11.44
C GLU A 22 -18.45 -0.15 10.73
N LEU A 23 -18.52 0.28 9.47
CA LEU A 23 -19.73 0.25 8.66
C LEU A 23 -20.07 -1.16 8.16
N LEU A 24 -19.09 -1.87 7.59
CA LEU A 24 -19.27 -3.21 7.02
C LEU A 24 -20.01 -4.18 7.95
N PRO A 25 -19.68 -4.33 9.25
CA PRO A 25 -20.40 -5.24 10.15
C PRO A 25 -21.85 -4.82 10.41
N LYS A 26 -22.21 -3.55 10.23
CA LYS A 26 -23.54 -2.99 10.55
C LYS A 26 -24.54 -3.03 9.38
N ILE A 27 -24.09 -3.35 8.18
CA ILE A 27 -24.91 -3.36 6.96
C ILE A 27 -25.25 -4.79 6.51
N ASP A 28 -26.33 -4.90 5.73
CA ASP A 28 -26.80 -6.15 5.14
C ASP A 28 -25.73 -6.83 4.26
N ILE A 29 -25.76 -8.17 4.22
CA ILE A 29 -24.76 -8.98 3.53
C ILE A 29 -24.70 -8.72 2.01
N LYS A 30 -25.81 -8.37 1.36
CA LYS A 30 -25.81 -8.06 -0.09
C LYS A 30 -25.19 -6.70 -0.36
N LEU A 31 -25.50 -5.71 0.48
CA LEU A 31 -24.90 -4.37 0.42
C LEU A 31 -23.40 -4.42 0.74
N ARG A 32 -23.02 -5.23 1.73
CA ARG A 32 -21.62 -5.51 2.06
C ARG A 32 -20.87 -6.08 0.86
N LYS A 33 -21.38 -7.15 0.23
CA LYS A 33 -20.75 -7.74 -0.97
C LYS A 33 -20.62 -6.74 -2.12
N TYR A 34 -21.66 -5.95 -2.39
CA TYR A 34 -21.61 -4.90 -3.39
C TYR A 34 -20.49 -3.89 -3.11
N LEU A 35 -20.37 -3.41 -1.87
CA LEU A 35 -19.30 -2.50 -1.49
C LEU A 35 -17.93 -3.17 -1.55
N GLU A 36 -17.81 -4.43 -1.14
CA GLU A 36 -16.55 -5.19 -1.20
C GLU A 36 -16.08 -5.41 -2.64
N GLU A 37 -16.98 -5.70 -3.56
CA GLU A 37 -16.68 -5.86 -4.99
C GLU A 37 -16.30 -4.52 -5.64
N GLU A 38 -17.07 -3.45 -5.37
CA GLU A 38 -16.87 -2.14 -5.98
C GLU A 38 -15.66 -1.39 -5.41
N LEU A 39 -15.32 -1.61 -4.14
CA LEU A 39 -14.17 -1.02 -3.48
C LEU A 39 -12.95 -1.95 -3.47
N ASP A 40 -13.08 -3.14 -4.08
CA ASP A 40 -12.05 -4.18 -4.13
C ASP A 40 -11.50 -4.50 -2.72
N LEU A 41 -12.39 -4.51 -1.73
CA LEU A 41 -12.08 -4.82 -0.34
C LEU A 41 -12.10 -6.33 -0.18
N LYS A 42 -10.93 -6.96 -0.23
CA LYS A 42 -10.81 -8.33 0.27
C LYS A 42 -11.12 -8.34 1.76
N VAL A 43 -12.25 -8.96 2.13
CA VAL A 43 -12.59 -9.22 3.53
C VAL A 43 -11.53 -10.11 4.13
N MET A 44 -10.86 -9.60 5.14
CA MET A 44 -9.80 -10.29 5.83
C MET A 44 -10.36 -11.27 6.86
N THR A 45 -9.76 -12.45 6.98
CA THR A 45 -10.04 -13.35 8.11
C THR A 45 -9.56 -12.70 9.42
N ASP A 46 -10.04 -13.20 10.56
CA ASP A 46 -9.63 -12.66 11.86
C ASP A 46 -8.13 -12.87 12.13
N GLU A 47 -7.56 -13.99 11.69
CA GLU A 47 -6.11 -14.24 11.70
C GLU A 47 -5.34 -13.20 10.88
N GLN A 48 -5.84 -12.82 9.70
CA GLN A 48 -5.21 -11.79 8.88
C GLN A 48 -5.34 -10.39 9.50
N LYS A 49 -6.43 -10.12 10.25
CA LYS A 49 -6.59 -8.85 10.99
C LYS A 49 -5.60 -8.77 12.15
N GLU A 50 -5.44 -9.85 12.91
CA GLU A 50 -4.49 -9.94 14.01
C GLU A 50 -3.05 -9.81 13.51
N PHE A 51 -2.72 -10.53 12.42
CA PHE A 51 -1.46 -10.42 11.69
C PHE A 51 -1.17 -8.99 11.21
N ARG A 52 -2.16 -8.29 10.65
CA ARG A 52 -1.96 -6.89 10.26
C ARG A 52 -1.81 -5.94 11.44
N SER A 53 -2.52 -6.21 12.55
CA SER A 53 -2.42 -5.39 13.75
C SER A 53 -1.03 -5.48 14.39
N SER A 54 -0.48 -6.70 14.52
CA SER A 54 0.88 -6.91 15.02
C SER A 54 1.93 -6.30 14.08
N LEU A 55 1.72 -6.42 12.78
CA LEU A 55 2.58 -5.82 11.77
C LEU A 55 2.55 -4.29 11.82
N HIS A 56 1.37 -3.70 12.09
CA HIS A 56 1.16 -2.25 12.08
C HIS A 56 2.07 -1.49 13.04
N GLU A 57 2.30 -2.03 14.24
CA GLU A 57 3.19 -1.43 15.22
C GLU A 57 4.66 -1.48 14.77
N LYS A 58 5.05 -2.57 14.10
CA LYS A 58 6.43 -2.79 13.64
C LYS A 58 6.79 -1.92 12.44
N VAL A 59 5.87 -1.72 11.50
CA VAL A 59 6.09 -0.87 10.31
C VAL A 59 6.13 0.63 10.61
N LYS A 60 6.00 1.03 11.89
CA LYS A 60 6.39 2.39 12.32
C LYS A 60 7.89 2.60 12.21
N ASP A 61 8.66 1.53 12.32
CA ASP A 61 10.06 1.50 11.93
C ASP A 61 10.15 1.50 10.39
N PRO A 62 10.72 2.56 9.78
CA PRO A 62 10.76 2.65 8.34
C PRO A 62 11.68 1.63 7.66
N VAL A 63 12.77 1.20 8.30
CA VAL A 63 13.63 0.14 7.77
C VAL A 63 12.85 -1.17 7.75
N PHE A 64 12.09 -1.44 8.81
CA PHE A 64 11.22 -2.61 8.87
C PHE A 64 10.20 -2.64 7.75
N PHE A 65 9.54 -1.51 7.50
CA PHE A 65 8.61 -1.38 6.37
C PHE A 65 9.29 -1.70 5.03
N HIS A 66 10.48 -1.14 4.76
CA HIS A 66 11.13 -1.32 3.47
C HIS A 66 11.67 -2.73 3.25
N VAL A 67 12.20 -3.39 4.29
CA VAL A 67 12.62 -4.81 4.19
C VAL A 67 11.41 -5.70 3.86
N LEU A 68 10.29 -5.48 4.54
CA LEU A 68 9.05 -6.21 4.25
C LEU A 68 8.52 -5.90 2.84
N ALA A 69 8.60 -4.65 2.39
CA ALA A 69 8.15 -4.25 1.07
C ALA A 69 8.96 -4.92 -0.05
N LEU A 70 10.29 -5.06 0.12
CA LEU A 70 11.15 -5.78 -0.82
C LEU A 70 10.78 -7.27 -0.89
N ALA A 71 10.59 -7.91 0.26
CA ALA A 71 10.11 -9.29 0.33
C ALA A 71 8.71 -9.44 -0.30
N GLY A 72 7.89 -8.40 -0.28
CA GLY A 72 6.56 -8.38 -0.89
C GLY A 72 6.52 -8.34 -2.42
N THR A 73 7.67 -8.13 -3.08
CA THR A 73 7.75 -8.11 -4.55
C THR A 73 7.54 -9.49 -5.19
N SER A 74 7.35 -9.53 -6.51
CA SER A 74 7.16 -10.80 -7.25
C SER A 74 8.39 -11.71 -7.16
N CYS A 75 9.60 -11.13 -7.21
CA CYS A 75 10.87 -11.86 -7.15
C CYS A 75 11.36 -12.14 -5.72
N GLY A 76 10.76 -11.52 -4.69
CA GLY A 76 11.25 -11.62 -3.32
C GLY A 76 12.63 -10.96 -3.18
N VAL A 77 13.24 -11.04 -2.01
CA VAL A 77 14.50 -10.34 -1.73
C VAL A 77 15.57 -11.29 -1.21
N ARG A 78 16.83 -11.09 -1.61
CA ARG A 78 17.97 -11.82 -1.04
C ARG A 78 18.61 -11.05 0.10
N GLU A 79 19.33 -11.75 0.98
CA GLU A 79 20.04 -11.12 2.09
C GLU A 79 21.02 -10.06 1.59
N GLU A 80 21.77 -10.33 0.53
CA GLU A 80 22.78 -9.38 0.02
C GLU A 80 22.15 -8.05 -0.40
N VAL A 81 20.95 -8.08 -1.00
CA VAL A 81 20.21 -6.87 -1.39
C VAL A 81 19.76 -6.08 -0.16
N VAL A 82 19.36 -6.77 0.91
CA VAL A 82 18.96 -6.12 2.16
C VAL A 82 20.16 -5.51 2.88
N GLU A 83 21.30 -6.22 2.91
CA GLU A 83 22.54 -5.72 3.49
C GLU A 83 23.07 -4.50 2.73
N ASP A 84 23.06 -4.53 1.39
CA ASP A 84 23.50 -3.40 0.56
C ASP A 84 22.67 -2.13 0.80
N LEU A 85 21.37 -2.27 1.06
CA LEU A 85 20.44 -1.15 1.23
C LEU A 85 20.33 -0.64 2.68
N PHE A 86 20.38 -1.54 3.66
CA PHE A 86 20.05 -1.23 5.07
C PHE A 86 21.10 -1.76 6.07
N GLY A 87 22.19 -2.34 5.59
CA GLY A 87 23.25 -2.91 6.41
C GLY A 87 22.78 -4.02 7.35
N LEU A 88 23.54 -4.18 8.44
CA LEU A 88 23.27 -5.21 9.46
C LEU A 88 21.92 -5.05 10.15
N GLU A 89 21.38 -3.82 10.22
CA GLU A 89 20.07 -3.57 10.79
C GLU A 89 18.96 -4.20 9.93
N GLY A 90 19.02 -4.02 8.61
CA GLY A 90 18.11 -4.68 7.68
C GLY A 90 18.16 -6.19 7.76
N ILE A 91 19.37 -6.77 7.85
CA ILE A 91 19.54 -8.22 8.00
C ILE A 91 18.88 -8.73 9.29
N LYS A 92 19.09 -8.06 10.43
CA LYS A 92 18.43 -8.42 11.68
C LYS A 92 16.91 -8.40 11.54
N ILE A 93 16.38 -7.39 10.87
CA ILE A 93 14.94 -7.28 10.63
C ILE A 93 14.44 -8.41 9.72
N LEU A 94 15.15 -8.71 8.63
CA LEU A 94 14.79 -9.80 7.71
C LEU A 94 14.73 -11.15 8.42
N LEU A 95 15.73 -11.44 9.25
CA LEU A 95 15.77 -12.68 10.03
C LEU A 95 14.67 -12.72 11.10
N ASN A 96 14.36 -11.59 11.75
CA ASN A 96 13.24 -11.51 12.69
C ASN A 96 11.89 -11.75 11.97
N LEU A 97 11.70 -11.13 10.80
CA LEU A 97 10.51 -11.34 9.96
C LEU A 97 10.36 -12.81 9.57
N PHE A 98 11.48 -13.51 9.29
CA PHE A 98 11.48 -14.92 8.95
C PHE A 98 11.16 -15.80 10.17
N GLN A 99 11.75 -15.50 11.34
CA GLN A 99 11.48 -16.23 12.58
C GLN A 99 10.04 -16.09 13.06
N GLU A 100 9.39 -14.98 12.73
CA GLU A 100 8.00 -14.69 13.08
C GLU A 100 7.01 -15.01 11.95
N ASP A 101 7.44 -15.77 10.93
CA ASP A 101 6.62 -16.22 9.78
C ASP A 101 5.98 -15.11 8.92
N TYR A 102 6.47 -13.86 9.03
CA TYR A 102 6.06 -12.76 8.14
C TYR A 102 6.66 -12.88 6.74
N VAL A 103 7.80 -13.56 6.62
CA VAL A 103 8.42 -13.90 5.33
C VAL A 103 8.80 -15.38 5.30
N GLN A 104 8.86 -15.97 4.11
CA GLN A 104 9.23 -17.35 3.87
C GLN A 104 10.37 -17.40 2.84
N MET A 105 11.24 -18.41 2.96
CA MET A 105 12.35 -18.63 2.04
C MET A 105 11.90 -19.53 0.88
N GLU A 106 11.93 -19.01 -0.34
CA GLU A 106 11.67 -19.76 -1.56
C GLU A 106 12.82 -19.57 -2.55
N LYS A 107 13.47 -20.66 -2.96
CA LYS A 107 14.55 -20.63 -3.97
C LYS A 107 15.64 -19.57 -3.68
N GLY A 108 16.02 -19.41 -2.41
CA GLY A 108 17.04 -18.46 -1.96
C GLY A 108 16.57 -17.00 -1.88
N HIS A 109 15.27 -16.73 -1.96
CA HIS A 109 14.68 -15.41 -1.82
C HIS A 109 13.66 -15.42 -0.68
N PHE A 110 13.64 -14.36 0.13
CA PHE A 110 12.61 -14.12 1.12
C PHE A 110 11.40 -13.48 0.46
N HIS A 111 10.24 -14.08 0.66
CA HIS A 111 8.95 -13.60 0.17
C HIS A 111 8.03 -13.29 1.35
N ALA A 112 7.34 -12.15 1.32
CA ALA A 112 6.34 -11.85 2.32
C ALA A 112 5.17 -12.85 2.23
N SER A 113 4.77 -13.37 3.40
CA SER A 113 3.66 -14.33 3.53
C SER A 113 2.32 -13.71 3.07
N GLU A 114 2.18 -12.39 3.18
CA GLU A 114 1.09 -11.62 2.58
C GLU A 114 1.62 -10.52 1.65
N LYS A 115 1.02 -10.41 0.45
CA LYS A 115 1.33 -9.35 -0.54
C LYS A 115 0.24 -8.28 -0.55
N GLY A 116 0.64 -7.03 -0.79
CA GLY A 116 -0.31 -5.91 -0.94
C GLY A 116 -0.94 -5.46 0.38
N ILE A 117 -0.18 -5.47 1.47
CA ILE A 117 -0.65 -5.01 2.78
C ILE A 117 -0.89 -3.50 2.73
N ALA A 118 -2.13 -3.10 3.00
CA ALA A 118 -2.49 -1.70 3.17
C ALA A 118 -2.28 -1.30 4.63
N PHE A 119 -1.61 -0.17 4.85
CA PHE A 119 -1.31 0.33 6.18
C PHE A 119 -2.16 1.54 6.55
N HIS A 120 -2.39 1.74 7.86
CA HIS A 120 -3.15 2.88 8.35
C HIS A 120 -2.42 4.21 8.13
N ARG A 121 -3.17 5.30 7.93
CA ARG A 121 -2.65 6.64 7.60
C ARG A 121 -1.59 7.18 8.57
N SER A 122 -1.61 6.74 9.84
CA SER A 122 -0.68 7.20 10.88
C SER A 122 0.78 6.90 10.55
N ILE A 123 1.06 5.87 9.76
CA ILE A 123 2.44 5.47 9.43
C ILE A 123 2.91 6.01 8.08
N ILE A 124 2.02 6.61 7.29
CA ILE A 124 2.36 7.13 5.95
C ILE A 124 3.46 8.19 6.05
N LYS A 125 3.37 9.10 7.02
CA LYS A 125 4.36 10.18 7.19
C LYS A 125 5.78 9.66 7.48
N PRO A 126 6.02 8.78 8.49
CA PRO A 126 7.35 8.23 8.71
C PRO A 126 7.86 7.37 7.54
N ILE A 127 6.98 6.62 6.85
CA ILE A 127 7.35 5.85 5.66
C ILE A 127 7.84 6.79 4.55
N ILE A 128 7.07 7.81 4.19
CA ILE A 128 7.45 8.78 3.15
C ILE A 128 8.81 9.38 3.47
N ASN A 129 9.01 9.83 4.71
CA ASN A 129 10.25 10.47 5.14
C ASN A 129 11.50 9.60 4.93
N THR A 130 11.36 8.28 5.01
CA THR A 130 12.48 7.35 4.78
C THR A 130 12.54 6.93 3.32
N SER A 131 11.39 6.72 2.67
CA SER A 131 11.30 6.45 1.25
C SER A 131 11.97 7.53 0.40
N VAL A 132 11.90 8.81 0.84
CA VAL A 132 12.57 9.92 0.13
C VAL A 132 14.10 9.82 0.17
N GLU A 133 14.69 9.17 1.18
CA GLU A 133 16.15 8.97 1.27
C GLU A 133 16.66 7.99 0.21
N PHE A 134 15.80 7.07 -0.25
CA PHE A 134 16.10 6.12 -1.32
C PHE A 134 15.84 6.67 -2.73
N LEU A 135 15.32 7.90 -2.84
CA LEU A 135 15.07 8.49 -4.15
C LEU A 135 16.36 8.98 -4.79
N GLU A 136 16.77 8.29 -5.85
CA GLU A 136 17.88 8.74 -6.69
C GLU A 136 17.43 9.93 -7.55
N THR A 137 17.69 11.14 -7.04
CA THR A 137 17.28 12.41 -7.65
C THR A 137 18.37 13.05 -8.51
N LYS A 138 19.65 12.69 -8.31
CA LYS A 138 20.79 13.27 -9.03
C LYS A 138 20.95 12.69 -10.44
N GLY A 139 20.32 11.56 -10.72
CA GLY A 139 20.32 10.92 -12.03
C GLY A 139 19.23 11.35 -13.02
N SER A 140 18.28 12.23 -12.64
CA SER A 140 17.05 12.56 -13.40
C SER A 140 17.29 13.10 -14.82
N SER A 141 17.63 12.19 -15.72
CA SER A 141 17.77 12.41 -17.15
C SER A 141 16.70 11.60 -17.86
N ILE A 142 16.44 11.87 -19.14
CA ILE A 142 15.57 11.04 -19.99
C ILE A 142 15.99 9.54 -19.96
N LYS A 143 17.21 9.21 -19.50
CA LYS A 143 17.71 7.84 -19.34
C LYS A 143 17.32 7.17 -18.02
N THR A 144 16.93 7.90 -16.98
CA THR A 144 16.45 7.30 -15.73
C THR A 144 14.96 7.01 -15.83
N LYS A 145 14.57 5.81 -15.42
CA LYS A 145 13.17 5.39 -15.31
C LYS A 145 12.43 6.05 -14.12
N ASN A 146 13.13 6.83 -13.31
CA ASN A 146 12.61 7.52 -12.14
C ASN A 146 11.98 8.86 -12.55
N PHE A 147 10.77 9.14 -12.07
CA PHE A 147 10.05 10.38 -12.32
C PHE A 147 9.43 10.89 -11.02
N TYR A 148 9.74 12.14 -10.67
CA TYR A 148 9.29 12.80 -9.44
C TYR A 148 8.65 14.14 -9.79
N TYR A 149 7.48 14.42 -9.26
CA TYR A 149 6.81 15.70 -9.45
C TYR A 149 6.00 16.09 -8.21
N HIS A 150 5.90 17.39 -7.99
CA HIS A 150 5.02 17.99 -7.00
C HIS A 150 4.14 19.00 -7.73
N TRP A 151 2.82 18.81 -7.66
CA TRP A 151 1.82 19.69 -8.27
C TRP A 151 0.84 20.15 -7.20
N SER A 152 0.56 21.45 -7.14
CA SER A 152 -0.46 22.02 -6.25
C SER A 152 -1.42 22.90 -7.06
N GLU A 153 -2.73 22.77 -6.82
CA GLU A 153 -3.77 23.54 -7.50
C GLU A 153 -5.02 23.66 -6.60
N SER A 154 -5.82 24.71 -6.78
CA SER A 154 -7.12 24.86 -6.12
C SER A 154 -8.24 24.30 -7.01
N LEU A 155 -9.06 23.41 -6.47
CA LEU A 155 -10.15 22.76 -7.21
C LEU A 155 -11.50 23.00 -6.54
N ASN A 156 -12.54 23.17 -7.35
CA ASN A 156 -13.93 23.08 -6.88
C ASN A 156 -14.34 21.60 -6.73
N GLU A 157 -15.53 21.33 -6.16
CA GLU A 157 -16.03 19.96 -5.94
C GLU A 157 -16.00 19.10 -7.19
N SER A 158 -16.46 19.62 -8.33
CA SER A 158 -16.44 18.89 -9.61
C SER A 158 -15.01 18.56 -10.06
N GLY A 159 -14.06 19.47 -9.86
CA GLY A 159 -12.64 19.25 -10.12
C GLY A 159 -12.06 18.17 -9.22
N ILE A 160 -12.41 18.17 -7.93
CA ILE A 160 -12.00 17.15 -6.95
C ILE A 160 -12.55 15.77 -7.35
N GLU A 161 -13.83 15.66 -7.70
CA GLU A 161 -14.43 14.40 -8.14
C GLU A 161 -13.73 13.84 -9.40
N LYS A 162 -13.45 14.71 -10.37
CA LYS A 162 -12.74 14.33 -11.59
C LYS A 162 -11.33 13.84 -11.30
N LEU A 163 -10.61 14.54 -10.42
CA LEU A 163 -9.25 14.16 -10.01
C LEU A 163 -9.23 12.79 -9.31
N ILE A 164 -10.14 12.57 -8.36
CA ILE A 164 -10.28 11.27 -7.66
C ILE A 164 -10.58 10.14 -8.65
N THR A 165 -11.44 10.40 -9.64
CA THR A 165 -11.77 9.41 -10.67
C THR A 165 -10.54 9.04 -11.52
N LEU A 166 -9.77 10.03 -11.96
CA LEU A 166 -8.52 9.79 -12.71
C LEU A 166 -7.52 8.98 -11.90
N GLN A 167 -7.34 9.31 -10.61
CA GLN A 167 -6.44 8.58 -9.72
C GLN A 167 -6.84 7.12 -9.55
N ARG A 168 -8.13 6.83 -9.36
CA ARG A 168 -8.64 5.45 -9.22
C ARG A 168 -8.39 4.63 -10.48
N ASN A 169 -8.64 5.21 -11.65
CA ASN A 169 -8.39 4.54 -12.93
C ASN A 169 -6.90 4.24 -13.11
N PHE A 170 -6.04 5.23 -12.82
CA PHE A 170 -4.58 5.05 -12.86
C PHE A 170 -4.10 3.95 -11.90
N TYR A 171 -4.62 3.93 -10.66
CA TYR A 171 -4.26 2.88 -9.69
C TYR A 171 -4.70 1.49 -10.14
N LYS A 172 -5.88 1.38 -10.77
CA LYS A 172 -6.35 0.12 -11.36
C LYS A 172 -5.41 -0.36 -12.47
N GLU A 173 -5.05 0.52 -13.40
CA GLU A 173 -4.11 0.20 -14.48
C GLU A 173 -2.74 -0.23 -13.94
N LEU A 174 -2.23 0.44 -12.90
CA LEU A 174 -0.99 0.03 -12.22
C LEU A 174 -1.12 -1.36 -11.60
N LYS A 175 -2.21 -1.64 -10.87
CA LYS A 175 -2.45 -2.93 -10.25
C LYS A 175 -2.50 -4.05 -11.30
N ASP A 176 -3.18 -3.80 -12.41
CA ASP A 176 -3.27 -4.76 -13.52
C ASP A 176 -1.88 -5.02 -14.13
N ALA A 177 -1.07 -3.99 -14.32
CA ALA A 177 0.30 -4.12 -14.82
C ALA A 177 1.22 -4.91 -13.88
N LEU A 178 1.11 -4.69 -12.56
CA LEU A 178 1.89 -5.41 -11.54
C LEU A 178 1.45 -6.87 -11.38
N ALA A 179 0.18 -7.16 -11.63
CA ALA A 179 -0.37 -8.51 -11.56
C ALA A 179 -0.01 -9.37 -12.78
N ASP A 180 0.27 -8.77 -13.94
CA ASP A 180 0.64 -9.50 -15.17
C ASP A 180 2.05 -10.13 -15.04
N PRO A 181 2.17 -11.48 -15.05
CA PRO A 181 3.45 -12.17 -14.95
C PRO A 181 4.44 -11.81 -16.07
N LYS A 182 3.97 -11.31 -17.22
CA LYS A 182 4.83 -10.86 -18.32
C LYS A 182 5.68 -9.64 -17.94
N ASN A 183 5.25 -8.88 -16.94
CA ASN A 183 5.95 -7.68 -16.46
C ASN A 183 6.88 -7.98 -15.27
N HIS A 184 6.96 -9.23 -14.80
CA HIS A 184 7.80 -9.60 -13.66
C HIS A 184 9.27 -9.73 -14.07
N GLY A 185 10.17 -9.29 -13.19
CA GLY A 185 11.61 -9.37 -13.35
C GLY A 185 12.32 -9.12 -12.02
N ASP A 186 13.63 -8.92 -12.09
CA ASP A 186 14.50 -8.90 -10.89
C ASP A 186 14.71 -7.50 -10.29
N GLN A 187 14.08 -6.46 -10.87
CA GLN A 187 14.23 -5.08 -10.39
C GLN A 187 13.15 -4.74 -9.36
N HIS A 188 13.57 -4.30 -8.17
CA HIS A 188 12.67 -3.76 -7.16
C HIS A 188 12.27 -2.32 -7.49
N TYR A 189 10.98 -2.11 -7.74
CA TYR A 189 10.39 -0.78 -7.85
C TYR A 189 9.37 -0.58 -6.75
N PHE A 190 9.34 0.63 -6.19
CA PHE A 190 8.27 1.08 -5.34
C PHE A 190 7.65 2.34 -5.95
N PHE A 191 6.35 2.49 -5.72
CA PHE A 191 5.59 3.67 -6.08
C PHE A 191 4.78 4.07 -4.84
N PHE A 192 4.76 5.37 -4.60
CA PHE A 192 3.86 5.98 -3.63
C PHE A 192 3.13 7.13 -4.32
N GLY A 193 1.83 7.23 -4.08
CA GLY A 193 1.00 8.32 -4.57
C GLY A 193 -0.02 8.70 -3.50
N ALA A 194 -0.18 10.00 -3.28
CA ALA A 194 -1.18 10.53 -2.38
C ALA A 194 -1.91 11.69 -3.04
N ILE A 195 -3.20 11.80 -2.73
CA ILE A 195 -3.99 13.01 -2.93
C ILE A 195 -4.55 13.35 -1.56
N ASP A 196 -4.31 14.57 -1.12
CA ASP A 196 -4.75 15.06 0.18
C ASP A 196 -5.15 16.54 0.07
N SER A 197 -5.85 17.04 1.07
CA SER A 197 -6.20 18.45 1.23
C SER A 197 -5.42 19.05 2.39
N TYR A 198 -5.12 20.35 2.32
CA TYR A 198 -4.57 21.06 3.47
C TYR A 198 -5.50 20.95 4.67
N LYS A 199 -4.93 20.87 5.88
CA LYS A 199 -5.71 20.94 7.13
C LYS A 199 -6.39 22.31 7.19
N CYS A 200 -7.72 22.31 7.15
CA CYS A 200 -8.54 23.46 7.50
C CYS A 200 -8.53 23.68 9.01
#